data_AF-A0AAX6SDI3-F1
#
_entry.id   AF-A0AAX6SDI3-F1
#
_cell.length_a   1.000
_cell.length_b   1.000
_cell.length_c   1.000
_cell.angle_alpha   90.00
_cell.angle_beta   90.00
_cell.angle_gamma   90.00
#
_symmetry.space_group_name_H-M   'P 1'
#
loop_
_entity.id
_entity.type
_entity.pdbx_description
1 polymer ?
#
loop_
_entity_poly.entity_id
_entity_poly.type
_entity_poly.pdbx_seq_one_letter_code
_entity_poly.pdbx_strand_id
1 'polypeptide(L)'
;MEGTAAQGRRPGALPQATENVVPRVKDWLPAKPCSLLPEGDPAWATNLESEFLSDLELSEEQRLQISKELVDLQITTHRLQEQHEAEVFELKKELLGGWEQLQGEVKQVLERHKAQQQALETRMAALGQQLQRAEEDARAARQQLATQSVVLSTCKGRLCQSEAENAQLQLQLKKMNEEYAIQLQHCAQEVVKYADGAGQAALQTFLDTTLENIRAAHRSREQQLARAARVYRKRLADLSCRHEELLVTCSRQREQPQALVDPNMAPGTLKATFAAATDLEPLPVHLATELSHLQKDEHSRLETLFLYSQKGPGEASQGSAAEPQLLNNASWVQICQKLQDFSQGTQAELERERAQLLVRASEAEERLSELQEYVDQHLGRYKQEVLRLRKLVGAGDPWKVGFPTAAKPQHSRTHSR
;
A
#
# COMPACT_ATOMS: atom_id res chain seq x y z
N MET A 1 -46.22 9.52 -7.72
CA MET A 1 -46.31 8.48 -8.75
C MET A 1 -45.27 7.43 -8.43
N GLU A 2 -45.79 6.26 -8.05
CA GLU A 2 -45.29 4.90 -8.28
C GLU A 2 -43.81 4.58 -7.99
N GLY A 3 -43.62 3.86 -6.88
CA GLY A 3 -42.45 3.02 -6.66
C GLY A 3 -42.51 1.75 -7.51
N THR A 4 -41.34 1.24 -7.87
CA THR A 4 -41.19 -0.02 -8.60
C THR A 4 -40.33 -0.97 -7.77
N ALA A 5 -41.01 -1.93 -7.13
CA ALA A 5 -40.43 -3.13 -6.56
C ALA A 5 -40.25 -4.16 -7.69
N ALA A 6 -39.01 -4.56 -7.97
CA ALA A 6 -38.71 -5.66 -8.87
C ALA A 6 -38.60 -6.97 -8.07
N GLN A 7 -39.65 -7.78 -8.14
CA GLN A 7 -39.63 -9.19 -7.73
C GLN A 7 -39.05 -10.04 -8.86
N GLY A 8 -37.94 -10.73 -8.61
CA GLY A 8 -37.43 -11.81 -9.45
C GLY A 8 -37.80 -13.18 -8.86
N ARG A 9 -38.47 -14.04 -9.66
CA ARG A 9 -38.82 -15.43 -9.33
C ARG A 9 -37.70 -16.42 -9.69
N ARG A 10 -37.42 -17.34 -8.74
CA ARG A 10 -37.19 -18.83 -8.78
C ARG A 10 -36.24 -19.46 -9.84
N PRO A 11 -35.50 -20.56 -9.52
CA PRO A 11 -36.07 -21.91 -9.24
C PRO A 11 -35.36 -22.64 -8.06
N GLY A 12 -36.01 -23.51 -7.27
CA GLY A 12 -36.34 -24.91 -7.60
C GLY A 12 -35.29 -25.88 -7.04
N ALA A 13 -35.55 -26.50 -5.87
CA ALA A 13 -34.90 -27.74 -5.44
C ALA A 13 -35.82 -28.54 -4.49
N LEU A 14 -35.81 -29.85 -4.70
CA LEU A 14 -36.69 -30.92 -4.21
C LEU A 14 -36.38 -31.37 -2.75
N PRO A 15 -37.22 -32.25 -2.16
CA PRO A 15 -37.32 -32.49 -0.72
C PRO A 15 -36.51 -33.70 -0.23
N GLN A 16 -36.51 -33.84 1.11
CA GLN A 16 -36.20 -35.02 1.95
C GLN A 16 -34.81 -35.09 2.57
N ALA A 17 -34.81 -35.13 3.91
CA ALA A 17 -34.17 -36.13 4.78
C ALA A 17 -34.40 -35.65 6.23
N THR A 18 -35.45 -36.11 6.92
CA THR A 18 -35.43 -37.19 7.92
C THR A 18 -34.43 -37.00 9.05
N GLU A 19 -34.95 -37.20 10.27
CA GLU A 19 -34.23 -37.52 11.50
C GLU A 19 -33.68 -36.36 12.35
N ASN A 20 -34.59 -35.74 13.09
CA ASN A 20 -34.28 -35.28 14.45
C ASN A 20 -35.08 -36.13 15.44
N VAL A 21 -34.60 -37.36 15.67
CA VAL A 21 -34.94 -38.13 16.87
C VAL A 21 -33.65 -38.33 17.62
N VAL A 22 -33.48 -37.61 18.71
CA VAL A 22 -32.44 -37.84 19.71
C VAL A 22 -32.61 -39.28 20.23
N PRO A 23 -31.62 -40.17 20.11
CA PRO A 23 -31.62 -41.41 20.87
C PRO A 23 -31.30 -41.04 22.31
N ARG A 24 -32.33 -41.09 23.14
CA ARG A 24 -32.23 -41.03 24.59
C ARG A 24 -31.29 -42.16 25.02
N VAL A 25 -30.28 -41.86 25.84
CA VAL A 25 -29.27 -42.80 26.37
C VAL A 25 -29.89 -43.78 27.39
N LYS A 26 -30.90 -44.55 26.97
CA LYS A 26 -31.55 -45.58 27.79
C LYS A 26 -31.74 -46.92 27.08
N ASP A 27 -31.23 -47.08 25.85
CA ASP A 27 -31.39 -48.31 25.08
C ASP A 27 -30.14 -49.21 25.05
N TRP A 28 -29.10 -48.88 25.84
CA TRP A 28 -27.90 -49.71 26.03
C TRP A 28 -27.81 -50.32 27.43
N LEU A 29 -28.95 -50.59 28.05
CA LEU A 29 -28.95 -51.59 29.12
C LEU A 29 -28.79 -52.96 28.45
N PRO A 30 -27.83 -53.80 28.87
CA PRO A 30 -27.91 -55.21 28.53
C PRO A 30 -29.29 -55.68 28.97
N ALA A 31 -30.00 -56.36 28.06
CA ALA A 31 -31.22 -57.05 28.39
C ALA A 31 -31.02 -57.79 29.71
N LYS A 32 -32.03 -57.66 30.60
CA LYS A 32 -32.18 -58.52 31.79
C LYS A 32 -31.74 -59.95 31.43
N PRO A 33 -31.03 -60.66 32.32
CA PRO A 33 -30.78 -62.08 32.10
C PRO A 33 -32.12 -62.73 31.80
N CYS A 34 -32.26 -63.33 30.62
CA CYS A 34 -33.45 -64.08 30.28
C CYS A 34 -33.63 -65.16 31.35
N SER A 35 -34.59 -64.94 32.24
CA SER A 35 -35.27 -65.99 32.98
C SER A 35 -36.04 -66.84 31.97
N LEU A 36 -35.30 -67.66 31.24
CA LEU A 36 -35.79 -68.80 30.48
C LEU A 36 -35.02 -70.01 30.99
N LEU A 37 -35.23 -70.32 32.28
CA LEU A 37 -35.37 -71.71 32.66
C LEU A 37 -36.65 -72.19 31.95
N PRO A 38 -36.59 -73.23 31.10
CA PRO A 38 -37.74 -74.07 30.92
C PRO A 38 -38.06 -74.67 32.29
N GLU A 39 -39.15 -74.21 32.89
CA GLU A 39 -39.84 -74.93 33.94
C GLU A 39 -40.45 -76.16 33.24
N GLY A 40 -39.65 -77.21 33.18
CA GLY A 40 -39.93 -78.43 32.43
C GLY A 40 -38.74 -79.35 32.61
N ASP A 41 -38.87 -80.30 33.52
CA ASP A 41 -37.93 -81.39 33.72
C ASP A 41 -37.56 -81.99 32.36
N PRO A 42 -36.26 -82.16 32.03
CA PRO A 42 -35.90 -82.88 30.82
C PRO A 42 -36.38 -84.33 30.93
N ALA A 43 -37.47 -84.63 30.24
CA ALA A 43 -38.13 -85.93 30.12
C ALA A 43 -37.29 -87.02 29.42
N TRP A 44 -35.96 -86.89 29.38
CA TRP A 44 -35.02 -87.97 29.04
C TRP A 44 -34.35 -88.58 30.29
N ALA A 45 -34.66 -88.10 31.49
CA ALA A 45 -34.20 -88.67 32.75
C ALA A 45 -35.14 -89.73 33.36
N THR A 46 -36.09 -90.26 32.59
CA THR A 46 -36.95 -91.38 32.99
C THR A 46 -37.12 -92.36 31.85
N ASN A 47 -36.04 -93.05 31.47
CA ASN A 47 -36.03 -94.40 30.89
C ASN A 47 -34.63 -94.71 30.35
N LEU A 48 -33.75 -95.09 31.27
CA LEU A 48 -32.71 -96.09 31.03
C LEU A 48 -32.77 -97.00 32.26
N GLU A 49 -33.74 -97.90 32.16
CA GLU A 49 -33.65 -99.30 32.55
C GLU A 49 -32.85 -99.60 33.83
N SER A 50 -33.66 -99.84 34.87
CA SER A 50 -33.43 -100.72 36.01
C SER A 50 -33.12 -102.18 35.59
N GLU A 51 -32.40 -102.43 34.51
CA GLU A 51 -32.00 -103.77 34.05
C GLU A 51 -30.55 -103.68 33.54
N PHE A 52 -29.67 -104.56 34.06
CA PHE A 52 -28.20 -104.56 33.95
C PHE A 52 -27.41 -103.75 35.00
N LEU A 53 -27.80 -103.86 36.27
CA LEU A 53 -26.86 -103.73 37.41
C LEU A 53 -26.70 -105.10 38.09
N SER A 54 -26.21 -106.09 37.34
CA SER A 54 -25.76 -107.35 37.91
C SER A 54 -24.41 -107.73 37.33
N ASP A 55 -23.45 -107.90 38.23
CA ASP A 55 -22.14 -108.51 38.05
C ASP A 55 -21.13 -107.78 37.17
N LEU A 56 -20.77 -106.56 37.61
CA LEU A 56 -19.38 -106.11 37.52
C LEU A 56 -18.90 -105.86 38.95
N GLU A 57 -18.51 -106.92 39.66
CA GLU A 57 -17.72 -106.81 40.88
C GLU A 57 -16.38 -106.17 40.51
N LEU A 58 -16.38 -104.84 40.43
CA LEU A 58 -15.16 -104.07 40.27
C LEU A 58 -14.28 -104.40 41.48
N SER A 59 -13.09 -104.93 41.21
CA SER A 59 -12.05 -105.13 42.22
C SER A 59 -11.89 -103.82 43.02
N GLU A 60 -11.59 -103.90 44.32
CA GLU A 60 -11.35 -102.71 45.15
C GLU A 60 -10.33 -101.75 44.50
N GLU A 61 -9.38 -102.28 43.72
CA GLU A 61 -8.47 -101.51 42.88
C GLU A 61 -9.15 -100.68 41.79
N GLN A 62 -10.16 -101.22 41.11
CA GLN A 62 -10.91 -100.48 40.09
C GLN A 62 -11.80 -99.39 40.71
N ARG A 63 -12.39 -99.64 41.89
CA ARG A 63 -13.15 -98.62 42.64
C ARG A 63 -12.24 -97.48 43.11
N LEU A 64 -11.05 -97.81 43.63
CA LEU A 64 -10.05 -96.82 44.02
C LEU A 64 -9.52 -96.05 42.81
N GLN A 65 -9.32 -96.71 41.67
CA GLN A 65 -8.91 -96.06 40.42
C GLN A 65 -9.97 -95.07 39.92
N ILE A 66 -11.25 -95.44 39.91
CA ILE A 66 -12.35 -94.54 39.51
C ILE A 66 -12.46 -93.35 40.47
N SER A 67 -12.36 -93.58 41.78
CA SER A 67 -12.40 -92.47 42.76
C SER A 67 -11.20 -91.53 42.66
N LYS A 68 -10.01 -92.06 42.36
CA LYS A 68 -8.82 -91.26 42.06
C LYS A 68 -9.02 -90.42 40.80
N GLU A 69 -9.48 -91.02 39.71
CA GLU A 69 -9.76 -90.31 38.46
C GLU A 69 -10.83 -89.23 38.64
N LEU A 70 -11.85 -89.48 39.46
CA LEU A 70 -12.87 -88.48 39.79
C LEU A 70 -12.29 -87.30 40.58
N VAL A 71 -11.43 -87.55 41.57
CA VAL A 71 -10.75 -86.51 42.33
C VAL A 71 -9.76 -85.74 41.44
N ASP A 72 -9.02 -86.42 40.58
CA ASP A 72 -8.12 -85.79 39.60
C ASP A 72 -8.91 -84.93 38.60
N LEU A 73 -10.07 -85.39 38.14
CA LEU A 73 -11.01 -84.59 37.35
C LEU A 73 -11.52 -83.37 38.12
N GLN A 74 -11.86 -83.50 39.40
CA GLN A 74 -12.27 -82.35 40.23
C GLN A 74 -11.15 -81.33 40.41
N ILE A 75 -9.91 -81.78 40.68
CA ILE A 75 -8.74 -80.92 40.82
C ILE A 75 -8.44 -80.20 39.51
N THR A 76 -8.46 -80.92 38.38
CA THR A 76 -8.24 -80.31 37.06
C THR A 76 -9.36 -79.33 36.69
N THR A 77 -10.62 -79.64 37.01
CA THR A 77 -11.76 -78.73 36.80
C THR A 77 -11.62 -77.46 37.62
N HIS A 78 -11.29 -77.56 38.91
CA HIS A 78 -11.07 -76.40 39.78
C HIS A 78 -9.88 -75.56 39.30
N ARG A 79 -8.77 -76.19 38.92
CA ARG A 79 -7.61 -75.47 38.34
C ARG A 79 -7.97 -74.72 37.06
N LEU A 80 -8.78 -75.34 36.18
CA LEU A 80 -9.23 -74.69 34.95
C LEU A 80 -10.18 -73.51 35.26
N GLN A 81 -11.03 -73.64 36.28
CA GLN A 81 -11.88 -72.55 36.76
C GLN A 81 -11.05 -71.38 37.32
N GLU A 82 -10.06 -71.64 38.16
CA GLU A 82 -9.15 -70.60 38.69
C GLU A 82 -8.41 -69.88 37.56
N GLN A 83 -7.95 -70.61 36.54
CA GLN A 83 -7.32 -70.03 35.35
C GLN A 83 -8.29 -69.13 34.60
N HIS A 84 -9.52 -69.59 34.36
CA HIS A 84 -10.54 -68.79 33.69
C HIS A 84 -10.92 -67.54 34.49
N GLU A 85 -11.05 -67.65 35.82
CA GLU A 85 -11.33 -66.51 36.69
C GLU A 85 -10.19 -65.48 36.67
N ALA A 86 -8.93 -65.93 36.65
CA ALA A 86 -7.76 -65.05 36.51
C ALA A 86 -7.73 -64.34 35.14
N GLU A 87 -8.02 -65.06 34.06
CA GLU A 87 -8.13 -64.48 32.71
C GLU A 87 -9.27 -63.46 32.63
N VAL A 88 -10.44 -63.77 33.18
CA VAL A 88 -11.58 -62.84 33.26
C VAL A 88 -11.24 -61.61 34.09
N PHE A 89 -10.46 -61.76 35.16
CA PHE A 89 -10.01 -60.64 35.99
C PHE A 89 -9.05 -59.72 35.24
N GLU A 90 -8.03 -60.27 34.57
CA GLU A 90 -7.09 -59.46 33.78
C GLU A 90 -7.79 -58.79 32.59
N LEU A 91 -8.66 -59.51 31.86
CA LEU A 91 -9.46 -58.91 30.79
C LEU A 91 -10.33 -57.76 31.30
N LYS A 92 -10.98 -57.91 32.46
CA LYS A 92 -11.79 -56.84 33.07
C LYS A 92 -10.93 -55.62 33.41
N LYS A 93 -9.73 -55.83 33.94
CA LYS A 93 -8.80 -54.75 34.28
C LYS A 93 -8.32 -54.01 33.02
N GLU A 94 -7.96 -54.73 31.96
CA GLU A 94 -7.61 -54.14 30.67
C GLU A 94 -8.79 -53.36 30.06
N LEU A 95 -10.00 -53.90 30.12
CA LEU A 95 -11.22 -53.24 29.63
C LEU A 95 -11.52 -51.95 30.39
N LEU A 96 -11.38 -51.96 31.72
CA LEU A 96 -11.54 -50.78 32.56
C LEU A 96 -10.46 -49.72 32.29
N GLY A 97 -9.19 -50.13 32.18
CA GLY A 97 -8.09 -49.22 31.82
C GLY A 97 -8.27 -48.61 30.43
N GLY A 98 -8.69 -49.41 29.45
CA GLY A 98 -9.01 -48.95 28.10
C GLY A 98 -10.20 -47.98 28.08
N TRP A 99 -11.23 -48.22 28.89
CA TRP A 99 -12.37 -47.32 29.03
C TRP A 99 -11.98 -45.97 29.64
N GLU A 100 -11.17 -45.97 30.70
CA GLU A 100 -10.65 -44.74 31.31
C GLU A 100 -9.78 -43.94 30.35
N GLN A 101 -8.93 -44.63 29.58
CA GLN A 101 -8.08 -44.00 28.56
C GLN A 101 -8.91 -43.36 27.44
N LEU A 102 -9.87 -44.10 26.87
CA LEU A 102 -10.80 -43.56 25.86
C LEU A 102 -11.58 -42.36 26.40
N GLN A 103 -12.05 -42.43 27.64
CA GLN A 103 -12.76 -41.31 28.27
C GLN A 103 -11.85 -40.08 28.43
N GLY A 104 -10.56 -40.28 28.76
CA GLY A 104 -9.55 -39.24 28.83
C GLY A 104 -9.28 -38.59 27.47
N GLU A 105 -9.11 -39.41 26.42
CA GLU A 105 -8.90 -38.96 25.04
C GLU A 105 -10.08 -38.15 24.52
N VAL A 106 -11.31 -38.62 24.73
CA VAL A 106 -12.54 -37.90 24.33
C VAL A 106 -12.63 -36.54 25.03
N LYS A 107 -12.36 -36.48 26.35
CA LYS A 107 -12.31 -35.21 27.09
C LYS A 107 -11.24 -34.28 26.52
N GLN A 108 -10.06 -34.81 26.21
CA GLN A 108 -8.95 -34.02 25.68
C GLN A 108 -9.26 -33.47 24.28
N VAL A 109 -9.89 -34.27 23.41
CA VAL A 109 -10.34 -33.83 22.08
C VAL A 109 -11.42 -32.77 22.19
N LEU A 110 -12.38 -32.92 23.10
CA LEU A 110 -13.42 -31.91 23.34
C LEU A 110 -12.83 -30.57 23.78
N GLU A 111 -11.88 -30.57 24.72
CA GLU A 111 -11.22 -29.34 25.18
C GLU A 111 -10.38 -28.69 24.08
N ARG A 112 -9.68 -29.49 23.25
CA ARG A 112 -8.98 -28.96 22.06
C ARG A 112 -9.95 -28.30 21.09
N HIS A 113 -11.08 -28.93 20.83
CA HIS A 113 -12.09 -28.38 19.92
C HIS A 113 -12.67 -27.07 20.46
N LYS A 114 -12.99 -26.99 21.76
CA LYS A 114 -13.42 -25.74 22.41
C LYS A 114 -12.37 -24.64 22.31
N ALA A 115 -11.10 -24.96 22.58
CA ALA A 115 -10.01 -24.00 22.47
C ALA A 115 -9.83 -23.51 21.02
N GLN A 116 -9.94 -24.41 20.05
CA GLN A 116 -9.92 -24.05 18.62
C GLN A 116 -11.10 -23.14 18.26
N GLN A 117 -12.31 -23.44 18.74
CA GLN A 117 -13.48 -22.62 18.51
C GLN A 117 -13.31 -21.21 19.09
N GLN A 118 -12.83 -21.10 20.34
CA GLN A 118 -12.53 -19.81 20.98
C GLN A 118 -11.43 -19.04 20.23
N ALA A 119 -10.39 -19.72 19.74
CA ALA A 119 -9.34 -19.09 18.93
C ALA A 119 -9.88 -18.55 17.60
N LEU A 120 -10.82 -19.25 16.97
CA LEU A 120 -11.48 -18.78 15.76
C LEU A 120 -12.41 -17.60 16.05
N GLU A 121 -13.20 -17.66 17.12
CA GLU A 121 -14.09 -16.56 17.54
C GLU A 121 -13.30 -15.29 17.86
N THR A 122 -12.19 -15.40 18.60
CA THR A 122 -11.30 -14.27 18.88
C THR A 122 -10.65 -13.71 17.62
N ARG A 123 -10.23 -14.58 16.68
CA ARG A 123 -9.71 -14.14 15.38
C ARG A 123 -10.78 -13.43 14.54
N MET A 124 -12.00 -13.94 14.50
CA MET A 124 -13.12 -13.29 13.81
C MET A 124 -13.44 -11.93 14.43
N ALA A 125 -13.43 -11.81 15.76
CA ALA A 125 -13.62 -10.53 16.44
C ALA A 125 -12.49 -9.53 16.11
N ALA A 126 -11.24 -9.98 16.09
CA ALA A 126 -10.10 -9.14 15.72
C ALA A 126 -10.18 -8.67 14.25
N LEU A 127 -10.53 -9.56 13.32
CA LEU A 127 -10.75 -9.21 11.91
C LEU A 127 -11.93 -8.24 11.74
N GLY A 128 -13.02 -8.44 12.48
CA GLY A 128 -14.16 -7.51 12.49
C GLY A 128 -13.77 -6.11 12.94
N GLN A 129 -12.95 -5.98 13.99
CA GLN A 129 -12.42 -4.69 14.44
C GLN A 129 -11.49 -4.05 13.39
N GLN A 130 -10.64 -4.85 12.74
CA GLN A 130 -9.75 -4.34 11.68
C GLN A 130 -10.53 -3.83 10.47
N LEU A 131 -11.54 -4.58 10.02
CA LEU A 131 -12.41 -4.15 8.93
C LEU A 131 -13.15 -2.85 9.29
N GLN A 132 -13.69 -2.77 10.50
CA GLN A 132 -14.39 -1.56 10.94
C GLN A 132 -13.46 -0.33 10.99
N ARG A 133 -12.24 -0.48 11.53
CA ARG A 133 -11.22 0.60 11.51
C ARG A 133 -10.87 1.02 10.09
N ALA A 134 -10.61 0.06 9.20
CA ALA A 134 -10.29 0.34 7.80
C ALA A 134 -11.45 1.06 7.08
N GLU A 135 -12.70 0.71 7.38
CA GLU A 135 -13.87 1.42 6.85
C GLU A 135 -13.99 2.83 7.41
N GLU A 136 -13.75 3.04 8.70
CA GLU A 136 -13.73 4.35 9.35
C GLU A 136 -12.64 5.25 8.74
N ASP A 137 -11.43 4.71 8.55
CA ASP A 137 -10.31 5.40 7.89
C ASP A 137 -10.66 5.74 6.43
N ALA A 138 -11.28 4.82 5.69
CA ALA A 138 -11.74 5.07 4.33
C ALA A 138 -12.84 6.14 4.28
N ARG A 139 -13.76 6.16 5.24
CA ARG A 139 -14.79 7.22 5.37
C ARG A 139 -14.13 8.57 5.68
N ALA A 140 -13.18 8.61 6.62
CA ALA A 140 -12.44 9.82 6.95
C ALA A 140 -11.68 10.37 5.73
N ALA A 141 -10.96 9.51 5.00
CA ALA A 141 -10.27 9.88 3.77
C ALA A 141 -11.23 10.45 2.71
N ARG A 142 -12.40 9.83 2.51
CA ARG A 142 -13.44 10.34 1.59
C ARG A 142 -13.96 11.71 2.01
N GLN A 143 -14.18 11.94 3.31
CA GLN A 143 -14.59 13.24 3.83
C GLN A 143 -13.50 14.29 3.59
N GLN A 144 -12.23 13.97 3.85
CA GLN A 144 -11.10 14.87 3.56
C GLN A 144 -11.04 15.22 2.07
N LEU A 145 -11.16 14.24 1.17
CA LEU A 145 -11.21 14.50 -0.28
C LEU A 145 -12.39 15.39 -0.67
N ALA A 146 -13.58 15.19 -0.08
CA ALA A 146 -14.73 16.05 -0.33
C ALA A 146 -14.47 17.50 0.14
N THR A 147 -13.88 17.70 1.32
CA THR A 147 -13.51 19.05 1.80
C THR A 147 -12.49 19.72 0.88
N GLN A 148 -11.46 19.00 0.44
CA GLN A 148 -10.45 19.51 -0.50
C GLN A 148 -11.06 19.88 -1.85
N SER A 149 -11.97 19.07 -2.38
CA SER A 149 -12.69 19.36 -3.63
C SER A 149 -13.48 20.67 -3.57
N VAL A 150 -14.17 20.92 -2.44
CA VAL A 150 -14.90 22.18 -2.21
C VAL A 150 -13.95 23.38 -2.11
N VAL A 151 -12.80 23.22 -1.44
CA VAL A 151 -11.79 24.29 -1.37
C VAL A 151 -11.22 24.59 -2.76
N LEU A 152 -10.88 23.56 -3.54
CA LEU A 152 -10.35 23.72 -4.89
C LEU A 152 -11.35 24.42 -5.83
N SER A 153 -12.64 24.05 -5.77
CA SER A 153 -13.67 24.73 -6.57
C SER A 153 -13.85 26.18 -6.15
N THR A 154 -13.82 26.47 -4.85
CA THR A 154 -13.87 27.84 -4.31
C THR A 154 -12.66 28.66 -4.76
N CYS A 155 -11.45 28.10 -4.68
CA CYS A 155 -10.22 28.74 -5.16
C CYS A 155 -10.27 29.00 -6.66
N LYS A 156 -10.76 28.05 -7.45
CA LYS A 156 -10.95 28.22 -8.89
C LYS A 156 -11.94 29.34 -9.22
N GLY A 157 -13.06 29.42 -8.50
CA GLY A 157 -14.01 30.53 -8.63
C GLY A 157 -13.37 31.90 -8.36
N ARG A 158 -12.59 32.01 -7.26
CA ARG A 158 -11.85 33.24 -6.91
C ARG A 158 -10.81 33.63 -7.96
N LEU A 159 -10.11 32.66 -8.55
CA LEU A 159 -9.17 32.91 -9.65
C LEU A 159 -9.89 33.52 -10.86
N CYS A 160 -10.98 32.89 -11.31
CA CYS A 160 -11.75 33.42 -12.44
C CYS A 160 -12.33 34.81 -12.18
N GLN A 161 -12.76 35.09 -10.94
CA GLN A 161 -13.22 36.42 -10.54
C GLN A 161 -12.08 37.45 -10.65
N SER A 162 -10.91 37.16 -10.09
CA SER A 162 -9.76 38.07 -10.16
C SER A 162 -9.27 38.28 -11.60
N GLU A 163 -9.32 37.24 -12.45
CA GLU A 163 -9.02 37.36 -13.87
C GLU A 163 -9.99 38.30 -14.60
N ALA A 164 -11.29 38.22 -14.29
CA ALA A 164 -12.30 39.12 -14.86
C ALA A 164 -12.11 40.57 -14.41
N GLU A 165 -11.85 40.80 -13.12
CA GLU A 165 -11.54 42.13 -12.57
C GLU A 165 -10.27 42.72 -13.22
N ASN A 166 -9.22 41.90 -13.39
CA ASN A 166 -8.00 42.33 -14.07
C ASN A 166 -8.29 42.73 -15.53
N ALA A 167 -9.10 41.94 -16.25
CA ALA A 167 -9.50 42.29 -17.62
C ALA A 167 -10.30 43.61 -17.68
N GLN A 168 -11.18 43.87 -16.70
CA GLN A 168 -11.92 45.12 -16.60
C GLN A 168 -10.99 46.32 -16.32
N LEU A 169 -10.06 46.19 -15.37
CA LEU A 169 -9.07 47.23 -15.06
C LEU A 169 -8.15 47.52 -16.26
N GLN A 170 -7.72 46.48 -16.98
CA GLN A 170 -6.95 46.64 -18.22
C GLN A 170 -7.72 47.42 -19.29
N LEU A 171 -9.04 47.20 -19.41
CA LEU A 171 -9.87 47.96 -20.34
C LEU A 171 -10.02 49.42 -19.91
N GLN A 172 -10.19 49.69 -18.61
CA GLN A 172 -10.25 51.06 -18.09
C GLN A 172 -8.94 51.82 -18.34
N LEU A 173 -7.80 51.17 -18.08
CA LEU A 173 -6.47 51.75 -18.35
C LEU A 173 -6.29 52.08 -19.83
N LYS A 174 -6.76 51.23 -20.74
CA LYS A 174 -6.75 51.51 -22.18
C LYS A 174 -7.57 52.75 -22.54
N LYS A 175 -8.81 52.86 -22.02
CA LYS A 175 -9.67 54.02 -22.24
C LYS A 175 -9.04 55.32 -21.74
N MET A 176 -8.55 55.34 -20.50
CA MET A 176 -7.86 56.51 -19.95
C MET A 176 -6.62 56.87 -20.77
N ASN A 177 -5.82 55.90 -21.20
CA ASN A 177 -4.66 56.14 -22.05
C ASN A 177 -5.04 56.73 -23.43
N GLU A 178 -6.12 56.26 -24.04
CA GLU A 178 -6.66 56.81 -25.28
C GLU A 178 -7.11 58.26 -25.10
N GLU A 179 -7.81 58.56 -24.00
CA GLU A 179 -8.23 59.93 -23.66
C GLU A 179 -7.02 60.85 -23.45
N TYR A 180 -6.01 60.42 -22.69
CA TYR A 180 -4.76 61.19 -22.52
C TYR A 180 -4.03 61.38 -23.85
N ALA A 181 -4.01 60.38 -24.74
CA ALA A 181 -3.40 60.50 -26.05
C ALA A 181 -4.10 61.56 -26.91
N ILE A 182 -5.44 61.61 -26.89
CA ILE A 182 -6.23 62.63 -27.61
C ILE A 182 -5.96 64.03 -27.02
N GLN A 183 -5.96 64.17 -25.69
CA GLN A 183 -5.69 65.45 -25.03
C GLN A 183 -4.29 65.98 -25.35
N LEU A 184 -3.26 65.12 -25.29
CA LEU A 184 -1.89 65.49 -25.65
C LEU A 184 -1.79 65.91 -27.12
N GLN A 185 -2.47 65.21 -28.04
CA GLN A 185 -2.50 65.57 -29.45
C GLN A 185 -3.17 66.93 -29.67
N HIS A 186 -4.29 67.19 -29.01
CA HIS A 186 -4.97 68.49 -29.08
C HIS A 186 -4.08 69.62 -28.56
N CYS A 187 -3.44 69.44 -27.39
CA CYS A 187 -2.50 70.42 -26.85
C CYS A 187 -1.33 70.69 -27.81
N ALA A 188 -0.76 69.66 -28.41
CA ALA A 188 0.31 69.81 -29.40
C ALA A 188 -0.15 70.59 -30.65
N GLN A 189 -1.37 70.34 -31.13
CA GLN A 189 -1.96 71.05 -32.27
C GLN A 189 -2.24 72.52 -31.97
N GLU A 190 -2.76 72.83 -30.77
CA GLU A 190 -2.98 74.21 -30.36
C GLU A 190 -1.67 75.01 -30.31
N VAL A 191 -0.60 74.46 -29.75
CA VAL A 191 0.72 75.13 -29.70
C VAL A 191 1.26 75.44 -31.10
N VAL A 192 0.99 74.58 -32.09
CA VAL A 192 1.37 74.82 -33.51
C VAL A 192 0.55 75.96 -34.14
N LYS A 193 -0.73 76.13 -33.78
CA LYS A 193 -1.60 77.18 -34.35
C LYS A 193 -1.16 78.60 -34.00
N TYR A 194 -0.47 78.79 -32.87
CA TYR A 194 0.00 80.10 -32.40
C TYR A 194 1.45 80.45 -32.82
N ALA A 195 2.14 79.57 -33.56
CA ALA A 195 3.49 79.82 -34.05
C ALA A 195 3.46 80.51 -35.44
N ASP A 196 4.34 81.48 -35.68
CA ASP A 196 4.43 82.18 -36.97
C ASP A 196 5.07 81.32 -38.08
N GLY A 197 4.61 81.49 -39.33
CA GLY A 197 4.70 80.53 -40.43
C GLY A 197 6.02 79.79 -40.69
N ALA A 198 7.19 80.41 -40.49
CA ALA A 198 8.48 79.70 -40.63
C ALA A 198 8.83 78.84 -39.40
N GLY A 199 8.54 79.34 -38.20
CA GLY A 199 8.69 78.59 -36.94
C GLY A 199 7.61 77.52 -36.78
N GLN A 200 6.41 77.76 -37.32
CA GLN A 200 5.30 76.82 -37.35
C GLN A 200 5.66 75.52 -38.09
N ALA A 201 6.22 75.63 -39.31
CA ALA A 201 6.60 74.45 -40.09
C ALA A 201 7.71 73.63 -39.42
N ALA A 202 8.69 74.30 -38.81
CA ALA A 202 9.78 73.65 -38.09
C ALA A 202 9.29 72.96 -36.79
N LEU A 203 8.44 73.63 -36.02
CA LEU A 203 7.81 73.08 -34.81
C LEU A 203 6.91 71.89 -35.14
N GLN A 204 6.11 71.99 -36.20
CA GLN A 204 5.21 70.92 -36.64
C GLN A 204 6.01 69.69 -37.10
N THR A 205 7.08 69.89 -37.87
CA THR A 205 8.01 68.81 -38.25
C THR A 205 8.66 68.16 -37.02
N PHE A 206 9.09 68.95 -36.04
CA PHE A 206 9.67 68.43 -34.80
C PHE A 206 8.67 67.65 -33.94
N LEU A 207 7.43 68.15 -33.80
CA LEU A 207 6.37 67.46 -33.05
C LEU A 207 5.93 66.18 -33.76
N ASP A 208 5.76 66.19 -35.09
CA ASP A 208 5.39 65.01 -35.87
C ASP A 208 6.46 63.94 -35.81
N THR A 209 7.74 64.32 -35.94
CA THR A 209 8.87 63.38 -35.78
C THR A 209 8.97 62.83 -34.35
N THR A 210 8.77 63.67 -33.33
CA THR A 210 8.79 63.23 -31.92
C THR A 210 7.64 62.28 -31.61
N LEU A 211 6.42 62.58 -32.07
CA LEU A 211 5.25 61.71 -31.92
C LEU A 211 5.44 60.39 -32.66
N GLU A 212 6.01 60.39 -33.86
CA GLU A 212 6.28 59.16 -34.61
C GLU A 212 7.37 58.32 -33.93
N ASN A 213 8.40 58.96 -33.37
CA ASN A 213 9.43 58.28 -32.57
C ASN A 213 8.84 57.64 -31.30
N ILE A 214 7.95 58.34 -30.58
CA ILE A 214 7.25 57.79 -29.41
C ILE A 214 6.37 56.60 -29.80
N ARG A 215 5.59 56.72 -30.89
CA ARG A 215 4.77 55.60 -31.41
C ARG A 215 5.65 54.41 -31.81
N ALA A 216 6.75 54.65 -32.51
CA ALA A 216 7.69 53.59 -32.91
C ALA A 216 8.34 52.90 -31.70
N ALA A 217 8.70 53.65 -30.66
CA ALA A 217 9.21 53.11 -29.41
C ALA A 217 8.16 52.24 -28.69
N HIS A 218 6.89 52.68 -28.63
CA HIS A 218 5.79 51.88 -28.10
C HIS A 218 5.57 50.59 -28.90
N ARG A 219 5.48 50.68 -30.24
CA ARG A 219 5.36 49.50 -31.11
C ARG A 219 6.52 48.51 -30.90
N SER A 220 7.75 49.00 -30.77
CA SER A 220 8.93 48.17 -30.50
C SER A 220 8.83 47.45 -29.15
N ARG A 221 8.43 48.16 -28.09
CA ARG A 221 8.23 47.55 -26.76
C ARG A 221 7.08 46.55 -26.74
N GLU A 222 5.97 46.83 -27.40
CA GLU A 222 4.86 45.87 -27.55
C GLU A 222 5.30 44.60 -28.28
N GLN A 223 6.08 44.74 -29.36
CA GLN A 223 6.64 43.59 -30.06
C GLN A 223 7.61 42.79 -29.19
N GLN A 224 8.44 43.44 -28.37
CA GLN A 224 9.32 42.76 -27.41
C GLN A 224 8.51 41.98 -26.36
N LEU A 225 7.48 42.59 -25.78
CA LEU A 225 6.60 41.94 -24.81
C LEU A 225 5.83 40.77 -25.45
N ALA A 226 5.34 40.93 -26.68
CA ALA A 226 4.65 39.86 -27.40
C ALA A 226 5.60 38.69 -27.71
N ARG A 227 6.85 38.96 -28.10
CA ARG A 227 7.88 37.92 -28.29
C ARG A 227 8.20 37.20 -26.98
N ALA A 228 8.42 37.92 -25.88
CA ALA A 228 8.66 37.33 -24.57
C ALA A 228 7.48 36.47 -24.09
N ALA A 229 6.24 36.97 -24.25
CA ALA A 229 5.03 36.21 -23.91
C ALA A 229 4.91 34.91 -24.74
N ARG A 230 5.25 34.94 -26.04
CA ARG A 230 5.31 33.72 -26.87
C ARG A 230 6.36 32.74 -26.38
N VAL A 231 7.54 33.21 -25.98
CA VAL A 231 8.61 32.36 -25.42
C VAL A 231 8.16 31.73 -24.09
N TYR A 232 7.51 32.48 -23.20
CA TYR A 232 6.99 31.94 -21.94
C TYR A 232 5.90 30.90 -22.16
N ARG A 233 4.96 31.14 -23.09
CA ARG A 233 3.94 30.14 -23.45
C ARG A 233 4.57 28.86 -24.00
N LYS A 234 5.59 28.97 -24.85
CA LYS A 234 6.32 27.80 -25.35
C LYS A 234 7.00 27.04 -24.21
N ARG A 235 7.71 27.73 -23.33
CA ARG A 235 8.36 27.11 -22.14
C ARG A 235 7.35 26.41 -21.22
N LEU A 236 6.17 26.99 -21.04
CA LEU A 236 5.09 26.37 -20.25
C LEU A 236 4.57 25.10 -20.91
N ALA A 237 4.36 25.11 -22.24
CA ALA A 237 3.97 23.92 -22.98
C ALA A 237 5.05 22.83 -22.93
N ASP A 238 6.32 23.20 -23.11
CA ASP A 238 7.44 22.27 -23.02
C ASP A 238 7.53 21.65 -21.61
N LEU A 239 7.27 22.44 -20.56
CA LEU A 239 7.25 21.97 -19.17
C LEU A 239 6.07 21.05 -18.89
N SER A 240 4.87 21.34 -19.42
CA SER A 240 3.72 20.43 -19.29
C SER A 240 3.97 19.10 -19.99
N CYS A 241 4.55 19.10 -21.20
CA CYS A 241 4.90 17.87 -21.91
C CYS A 241 5.90 17.02 -21.12
N ARG A 242 6.97 17.64 -20.57
CA ARG A 242 7.93 16.92 -19.71
C ARG A 242 7.30 16.36 -18.45
N HIS A 243 6.32 17.07 -17.87
CA HIS A 243 5.61 16.57 -16.70
C HIS A 243 4.77 15.34 -17.05
N GLU A 244 4.05 15.36 -18.18
CA GLU A 244 3.30 14.21 -18.67
C GLU A 244 4.21 13.02 -18.97
N GLU A 245 5.35 13.23 -19.64
CA GLU A 245 6.37 12.20 -19.88
C GLU A 245 6.87 11.60 -18.56
N LEU A 246 7.17 12.43 -17.56
CA LEU A 246 7.60 11.97 -16.24
C LEU A 246 6.52 11.11 -15.57
N LEU A 247 5.25 11.53 -15.62
CA LEU A 247 4.14 10.74 -15.08
C LEU A 247 4.03 9.36 -15.75
N VAL A 248 4.21 9.30 -17.07
CA VAL A 248 4.22 8.03 -17.84
C VAL A 248 5.41 7.15 -17.46
N THR A 249 6.59 7.73 -17.26
CA THR A 249 7.76 6.94 -16.82
C THR A 249 7.59 6.40 -15.40
N CYS A 250 7.05 7.21 -14.48
CA CYS A 250 6.78 6.80 -13.11
C CYS A 250 5.68 5.73 -13.04
N SER A 251 4.63 5.83 -13.85
CA SER A 251 3.60 4.78 -13.93
C SER A 251 4.20 3.49 -14.49
N ARG A 252 5.01 3.57 -15.55
CA ARG A 252 5.69 2.39 -16.13
C ARG A 252 6.66 1.73 -15.14
N GLN A 253 7.35 2.51 -14.31
CA GLN A 253 8.25 1.99 -13.28
C GLN A 253 7.48 1.30 -12.14
N ARG A 254 6.28 1.80 -11.82
CA ARG A 254 5.39 1.17 -10.84
C ARG A 254 4.74 -0.11 -11.37
N GLU A 255 4.56 -0.19 -12.69
CA GLU A 255 3.93 -1.33 -13.39
C GLU A 255 4.93 -2.38 -13.91
N GLN A 256 6.25 -2.18 -13.79
CA GLN A 256 7.22 -3.28 -13.91
C GLN A 256 7.32 -4.03 -12.57
N PRO A 257 6.64 -5.17 -12.38
CA PRO A 257 7.08 -6.12 -11.36
C PRO A 257 8.50 -6.57 -11.72
N GLN A 258 9.34 -6.91 -10.73
CA GLN A 258 10.63 -7.57 -10.93
C GLN A 258 10.50 -8.80 -11.86
N ALA A 259 10.55 -8.60 -13.17
CA ALA A 259 10.60 -9.64 -14.17
C ALA A 259 12.08 -9.86 -14.51
N LEU A 260 12.69 -10.73 -13.70
CA LEU A 260 13.92 -11.50 -13.89
C LEU A 260 14.81 -11.43 -12.63
N VAL A 261 14.32 -12.01 -11.53
CA VAL A 261 15.20 -12.45 -10.44
C VAL A 261 15.32 -13.97 -10.55
N ASP A 262 16.35 -14.39 -11.25
CA ASP A 262 16.93 -15.73 -11.18
C ASP A 262 17.46 -15.93 -9.73
N PRO A 263 17.11 -17.01 -9.01
CA PRO A 263 17.30 -17.07 -7.56
C PRO A 263 18.75 -17.32 -7.08
N ASN A 264 19.78 -17.03 -7.89
CA ASN A 264 21.16 -17.35 -7.52
C ASN A 264 22.22 -16.26 -7.78
N MET A 265 21.84 -14.98 -7.81
CA MET A 265 22.83 -13.88 -7.83
C MET A 265 22.61 -12.90 -6.68
N ALA A 266 23.70 -12.61 -5.98
CA ALA A 266 23.74 -11.76 -4.80
C ALA A 266 23.18 -10.35 -5.08
N PRO A 267 22.45 -9.74 -4.14
CA PRO A 267 21.86 -8.42 -4.30
C PRO A 267 22.94 -7.35 -4.12
N GLY A 268 23.64 -7.05 -5.19
CA GLY A 268 24.62 -5.98 -5.23
C GLY A 268 24.75 -5.46 -6.64
N THR A 269 24.53 -4.15 -6.80
CA THR A 269 24.82 -3.37 -8.02
C THR A 269 23.69 -3.27 -9.06
N LEU A 270 22.59 -2.61 -8.70
CA LEU A 270 21.78 -1.83 -9.66
C LEU A 270 21.67 -0.38 -9.19
N LYS A 271 22.83 0.25 -9.00
CA LYS A 271 22.97 1.69 -8.81
C LYS A 271 23.98 2.18 -9.84
N ALA A 272 23.48 2.64 -10.98
CA ALA A 272 24.10 3.58 -11.93
C ALA A 272 23.78 3.24 -13.38
N THR A 273 22.63 3.69 -13.88
CA THR A 273 22.46 4.11 -15.28
C THR A 273 21.38 5.19 -15.36
N PHE A 274 21.62 6.33 -14.70
CA PHE A 274 20.83 7.57 -14.90
C PHE A 274 21.69 8.68 -15.51
N ALA A 275 22.69 8.31 -16.30
CA ALA A 275 23.60 9.24 -16.96
C ALA A 275 24.00 8.70 -18.33
N ALA A 276 23.11 8.86 -19.32
CA ALA A 276 23.38 8.98 -20.76
C ALA A 276 22.12 8.56 -21.55
N ALA A 277 21.17 9.48 -21.66
CA ALA A 277 20.10 9.39 -22.66
C ALA A 277 19.80 10.79 -23.19
N THR A 278 20.85 11.49 -23.63
CA THR A 278 20.74 12.42 -24.75
C THR A 278 20.80 11.56 -26.00
N ASP A 279 19.82 11.75 -26.89
CA ASP A 279 19.63 11.09 -28.19
C ASP A 279 18.94 9.73 -28.16
N LEU A 280 17.60 9.75 -28.08
CA LEU A 280 16.78 8.85 -28.89
C LEU A 280 15.56 9.60 -29.42
N GLU A 281 15.34 9.44 -30.73
CA GLU A 281 14.21 9.99 -31.50
C GLU A 281 12.84 9.67 -30.88
N PRO A 282 11.82 10.52 -31.10
CA PRO A 282 10.47 10.22 -30.69
C PRO A 282 9.90 9.07 -31.53
N LEU A 283 9.72 7.91 -30.90
CA LEU A 283 8.97 6.79 -31.47
C LEU A 283 7.48 7.20 -31.62
N PRO A 284 6.78 6.85 -32.70
CA PRO A 284 5.57 7.57 -33.08
C PRO A 284 4.30 7.06 -32.36
N VAL A 285 3.37 8.00 -32.16
CA VAL A 285 2.18 8.00 -31.29
C VAL A 285 1.22 6.79 -31.48
N HIS A 286 1.32 6.03 -32.56
CA HIS A 286 0.43 4.91 -32.85
C HIS A 286 0.60 3.71 -31.91
N LEU A 287 1.78 3.52 -31.32
CA LEU A 287 2.04 2.38 -30.42
C LEU A 287 1.39 2.55 -29.03
N ALA A 288 1.11 3.79 -28.59
CA ALA A 288 0.47 4.05 -27.30
C ALA A 288 -1.00 3.57 -27.28
N THR A 289 -1.68 3.67 -28.43
CA THR A 289 -3.07 3.22 -28.57
C THR A 289 -3.15 1.69 -28.61
N GLU A 290 -2.24 1.02 -29.31
CA GLU A 290 -2.24 -0.45 -29.39
C GLU A 290 -1.86 -1.12 -28.06
N LEU A 291 -0.94 -0.52 -27.29
CA LEU A 291 -0.59 -1.01 -25.95
C LEU A 291 -1.76 -0.87 -24.96
N SER A 292 -2.59 0.17 -25.10
CA SER A 292 -3.78 0.38 -24.26
C SER A 292 -4.88 -0.67 -24.52
N HIS A 293 -4.94 -1.23 -25.73
CA HIS A 293 -5.88 -2.30 -26.08
C HIS A 293 -5.38 -3.69 -25.60
N LEU A 294 -4.09 -3.97 -25.75
CA LEU A 294 -3.47 -5.20 -25.21
C LEU A 294 -3.50 -5.26 -23.68
N GLN A 295 -3.35 -4.12 -22.99
CA GLN A 295 -3.42 -4.05 -21.52
C GLN A 295 -4.82 -4.39 -20.99
N LYS A 296 -5.89 -4.02 -21.71
CA LYS A 296 -7.27 -4.41 -21.36
C LYS A 296 -7.52 -5.91 -21.56
N ASP A 297 -7.02 -6.49 -22.65
CA ASP A 297 -7.17 -7.93 -22.93
C ASP A 297 -6.38 -8.82 -21.94
N GLU A 298 -5.18 -8.39 -21.53
CA GLU A 298 -4.38 -9.10 -20.53
C GLU A 298 -5.00 -9.01 -19.12
N HIS A 299 -5.61 -7.88 -18.76
CA HIS A 299 -6.37 -7.77 -17.50
C HIS A 299 -7.60 -8.67 -17.50
N SER A 300 -8.33 -8.80 -18.61
CA SER A 300 -9.45 -9.75 -18.75
C SER A 300 -9.00 -11.21 -18.66
N ARG A 301 -7.82 -11.56 -19.19
CA ARG A 301 -7.24 -12.92 -19.07
C ARG A 301 -6.79 -13.24 -17.65
N LEU A 302 -6.18 -12.27 -16.96
CA LEU A 302 -5.73 -12.44 -15.56
C LEU A 302 -6.93 -12.53 -14.59
N GLU A 303 -8.00 -11.78 -14.85
CA GLU A 303 -9.24 -11.85 -14.09
C GLU A 303 -9.96 -13.20 -14.29
N THR A 304 -9.88 -13.76 -15.51
CA THR A 304 -10.38 -15.12 -15.83
C THR A 304 -9.54 -16.23 -15.16
N LEU A 305 -8.22 -16.05 -15.05
CA LEU A 305 -7.33 -16.99 -14.35
C LEU A 305 -7.52 -16.95 -12.83
N PHE A 306 -7.82 -15.78 -12.25
CA PHE A 306 -8.11 -15.62 -10.82
C PHE A 306 -9.41 -16.35 -10.40
N LEU A 307 -10.41 -16.40 -11.28
CA LEU A 307 -11.65 -17.15 -11.07
C LEU A 307 -11.47 -18.66 -11.19
N TYR A 308 -10.45 -19.14 -11.92
CA TYR A 308 -10.21 -20.57 -12.12
C TYR A 308 -9.42 -21.23 -10.98
N SER A 309 -8.70 -20.45 -10.16
CA SER A 309 -7.90 -20.97 -9.04
C SER A 309 -8.73 -21.26 -7.77
N GLN A 310 -9.96 -20.72 -7.66
CA GLN A 310 -10.85 -20.94 -6.51
C GLN A 310 -11.84 -22.11 -6.66
N LYS A 311 -11.77 -22.89 -7.74
CA LYS A 311 -12.65 -24.05 -7.93
C LYS A 311 -11.83 -25.35 -7.91
N GLY A 312 -11.71 -25.94 -6.73
CA GLY A 312 -11.08 -27.25 -6.54
C GLY A 312 -11.86 -28.36 -7.27
N PRO A 313 -11.18 -29.33 -7.89
CA PRO A 313 -11.82 -30.48 -8.51
C PRO A 313 -12.28 -31.45 -7.43
N GLY A 314 -13.56 -31.84 -7.51
CA GLY A 314 -14.11 -32.91 -6.70
C GLY A 314 -13.58 -34.28 -7.13
N GLU A 315 -13.28 -35.07 -6.11
CA GLU A 315 -13.26 -36.54 -6.03
C GLU A 315 -11.91 -37.30 -6.10
N ALA A 316 -11.75 -38.09 -5.03
CA ALA A 316 -10.90 -39.25 -4.81
C ALA A 316 -9.37 -39.07 -4.73
N SER A 317 -8.82 -39.11 -3.51
CA SER A 317 -7.87 -40.16 -3.10
C SER A 317 -7.47 -39.99 -1.64
N GLN A 318 -7.50 -41.09 -0.89
CA GLN A 318 -6.97 -41.21 0.48
C GLN A 318 -5.45 -40.98 0.50
N GLY A 319 -4.95 -40.37 1.58
CA GLY A 319 -3.51 -40.38 1.87
C GLY A 319 -3.08 -39.30 2.85
N SER A 320 -2.94 -39.69 4.12
CA SER A 320 -2.32 -38.90 5.19
C SER A 320 -0.88 -38.50 4.84
N ALA A 321 -0.51 -37.22 5.02
CA ALA A 321 0.82 -36.82 5.49
C ALA A 321 0.86 -35.32 5.86
N ALA A 322 1.19 -35.09 7.13
CA ALA A 322 1.66 -33.88 7.81
C ALA A 322 1.81 -32.58 7.00
N GLU A 323 1.19 -31.55 7.56
CA GLU A 323 1.33 -30.13 7.28
C GLU A 323 2.46 -29.52 8.15
N PRO A 324 3.55 -28.99 7.55
CA PRO A 324 4.41 -28.02 8.22
C PRO A 324 4.45 -26.67 7.49
N GLN A 325 3.65 -26.45 6.44
CA GLN A 325 3.83 -25.31 5.53
C GLN A 325 3.12 -24.02 5.97
N LEU A 326 2.11 -24.09 6.85
CA LEU A 326 1.33 -22.92 7.25
C LEU A 326 2.08 -21.97 8.22
N LEU A 327 3.03 -22.48 9.00
CA LEU A 327 3.86 -21.67 9.90
C LEU A 327 4.93 -20.85 9.16
N ASN A 328 5.52 -21.42 8.09
CA ASN A 328 6.51 -20.71 7.29
C ASN A 328 5.92 -19.53 6.53
N ASN A 329 4.68 -19.65 6.03
CA ASN A 329 4.00 -18.57 5.32
C ASN A 329 3.71 -17.36 6.22
N ALA A 330 3.27 -17.59 7.46
CA ALA A 330 3.06 -16.52 8.42
C ALA A 330 4.38 -15.81 8.80
N SER A 331 5.47 -16.57 8.94
CA SER A 331 6.80 -15.98 9.20
C SER A 331 7.32 -15.16 8.02
N TRP A 332 7.09 -15.63 6.78
CA TRP A 332 7.51 -14.95 5.56
C TRP A 332 6.74 -13.66 5.32
N VAL A 333 5.41 -13.67 5.51
CA VAL A 333 4.59 -12.45 5.44
C VAL A 333 5.07 -11.42 6.46
N GLN A 334 5.45 -11.86 7.66
CA GLN A 334 6.00 -10.97 8.70
C GLN A 334 7.37 -10.40 8.32
N ILE A 335 8.24 -11.18 7.68
CA ILE A 335 9.53 -10.71 7.16
C ILE A 335 9.33 -9.69 6.04
N CYS A 336 8.43 -9.97 5.09
CA CYS A 336 8.09 -9.04 4.01
C CYS A 336 7.52 -7.74 4.54
N GLN A 337 6.63 -7.79 5.55
CA GLN A 337 6.09 -6.60 6.19
C GLN A 337 7.19 -5.78 6.87
N LYS A 338 8.08 -6.41 7.65
CA LYS A 338 9.20 -5.70 8.30
C LYS A 338 10.14 -5.07 7.29
N LEU A 339 10.42 -5.75 6.18
CA LEU A 339 11.26 -5.22 5.12
C LEU A 339 10.59 -4.02 4.43
N GLN A 340 9.28 -4.10 4.23
CA GLN A 340 8.48 -3.02 3.67
C GLN A 340 8.46 -1.81 4.63
N ASP A 341 8.18 -2.02 5.91
CA ASP A 341 8.19 -0.97 6.93
C ASP A 341 9.59 -0.32 7.07
N PHE A 342 10.65 -1.13 7.04
CA PHE A 342 12.02 -0.64 7.05
C PHE A 342 12.33 0.19 5.80
N SER A 343 11.93 -0.28 4.61
CA SER A 343 12.13 0.45 3.35
C SER A 343 11.37 1.77 3.33
N GLN A 344 10.12 1.78 3.81
CA GLN A 344 9.28 2.98 3.88
C GLN A 344 9.81 3.96 4.94
N GLY A 345 10.25 3.47 6.10
CA GLY A 345 10.86 4.30 7.14
C GLY A 345 12.15 4.96 6.66
N THR A 346 13.05 4.16 6.09
CA THR A 346 14.32 4.68 5.54
C THR A 346 14.08 5.67 4.41
N GLN A 347 13.09 5.40 3.53
CA GLN A 347 12.72 6.32 2.46
C GLN A 347 12.18 7.65 3.01
N ALA A 348 11.30 7.61 4.01
CA ALA A 348 10.75 8.81 4.64
C ALA A 348 11.84 9.65 5.35
N GLU A 349 12.82 9.00 5.97
CA GLU A 349 13.98 9.66 6.58
C GLU A 349 14.82 10.37 5.52
N LEU A 350 15.15 9.69 4.41
CA LEU A 350 15.92 10.28 3.32
C LEU A 350 15.17 11.43 2.63
N GLU A 351 13.86 11.32 2.48
CA GLU A 351 13.03 12.41 1.93
C GLU A 351 13.01 13.62 2.87
N ARG A 352 12.95 13.40 4.19
CA ARG A 352 13.05 14.46 5.18
C ARG A 352 14.43 15.12 5.16
N GLU A 353 15.51 14.34 5.11
CA GLU A 353 16.87 14.86 4.99
C GLU A 353 17.05 15.65 3.69
N ARG A 354 16.56 15.13 2.56
CA ARG A 354 16.59 15.84 1.28
C ARG A 354 15.82 17.16 1.34
N ALA A 355 14.65 17.19 1.95
CA ALA A 355 13.87 18.43 2.12
C ALA A 355 14.63 19.45 2.98
N GLN A 356 15.24 19.02 4.09
CA GLN A 356 16.06 19.88 4.94
C GLN A 356 17.29 20.43 4.19
N LEU A 357 17.97 19.59 3.41
CA LEU A 357 19.11 20.01 2.59
C LEU A 357 18.69 21.01 1.51
N LEU A 358 17.53 20.84 0.89
CA LEU A 358 16.99 21.79 -0.09
C LEU A 358 16.70 23.15 0.54
N VAL A 359 16.08 23.18 1.73
CA VAL A 359 15.82 24.43 2.46
C VAL A 359 17.15 25.13 2.81
N ARG A 360 18.13 24.39 3.32
CA ARG A 360 19.46 24.95 3.61
C ARG A 360 20.17 25.46 2.36
N ALA A 361 20.00 24.78 1.23
CA ALA A 361 20.57 25.22 -0.03
C ALA A 361 19.90 26.50 -0.53
N SER A 362 18.57 26.61 -0.46
CA SER A 362 17.86 27.84 -0.85
C SER A 362 18.20 29.01 0.05
N GLU A 363 18.29 28.79 1.36
CA GLU A 363 18.75 29.82 2.30
C GLU A 363 20.16 30.30 1.96
N ALA A 364 21.08 29.39 1.60
CA ALA A 364 22.43 29.76 1.20
C ALA A 364 22.45 30.54 -0.13
N GLU A 365 21.63 30.16 -1.11
CA GLU A 365 21.46 30.89 -2.38
C GLU A 365 20.90 32.30 -2.16
N GLU A 366 19.95 32.47 -1.23
CA GLU A 366 19.44 33.77 -0.82
C GLU A 366 20.55 34.62 -0.17
N ARG A 367 21.33 34.06 0.76
CA ARG A 367 22.48 34.76 1.35
C ARG A 367 23.53 35.17 0.32
N LEU A 368 23.80 34.33 -0.67
CA LEU A 368 24.70 34.69 -1.77
C LEU A 368 24.13 35.82 -2.62
N SER A 369 22.82 35.84 -2.84
CA SER A 369 22.14 36.92 -3.57
C SER A 369 22.18 38.24 -2.78
N GLU A 370 21.94 38.21 -1.47
CA GLU A 370 22.10 39.37 -0.58
C GLU A 370 23.52 39.94 -0.63
N LEU A 371 24.54 39.06 -0.57
CA LEU A 371 25.94 39.46 -0.65
C LEU A 371 26.29 40.03 -2.04
N GLN A 372 25.78 39.43 -3.10
CA GLN A 372 25.97 39.92 -4.46
C GLN A 372 25.35 41.30 -4.62
N GLU A 373 24.12 41.50 -4.13
CA GLU A 373 23.46 42.80 -4.16
C GLU A 373 24.22 43.84 -3.34
N TYR A 374 24.72 43.47 -2.16
CA TYR A 374 25.59 44.33 -1.36
C TYR A 374 26.84 44.75 -2.15
N VAL A 375 27.52 43.80 -2.79
CA VAL A 375 28.69 44.06 -3.62
C VAL A 375 28.35 45.01 -4.77
N ASP A 376 27.24 44.80 -5.48
CA ASP A 376 26.82 45.62 -6.60
C ASP A 376 26.46 47.05 -6.16
N GLN A 377 25.71 47.19 -5.08
CA GLN A 377 25.36 48.50 -4.49
C GLN A 377 26.62 49.25 -4.03
N HIS A 378 27.51 48.58 -3.31
CA HIS A 378 28.69 49.22 -2.73
C HIS A 378 29.82 49.47 -3.74
N LEU A 379 30.03 48.61 -4.75
CA LEU A 379 30.99 48.86 -5.82
C LEU A 379 30.65 50.14 -6.59
N GLY A 380 29.37 50.36 -6.91
CA GLY A 380 28.92 51.59 -7.56
C GLY A 380 29.20 52.82 -6.71
N ARG A 381 28.85 52.77 -5.41
CA ARG A 381 29.10 53.85 -4.45
C ARG A 381 30.59 54.12 -4.25
N TYR A 382 31.41 53.08 -4.09
CA TYR A 382 32.86 53.24 -3.95
C TYR A 382 33.49 53.83 -5.21
N LYS A 383 33.06 53.42 -6.41
CA LYS A 383 33.54 54.04 -7.66
C LYS A 383 33.20 55.53 -7.73
N GLN A 384 31.96 55.89 -7.38
CA GLN A 384 31.54 57.30 -7.33
C GLN A 384 32.31 58.09 -6.26
N GLU A 385 32.54 57.51 -5.09
CA GLU A 385 33.29 58.15 -4.01
C GLU A 385 34.77 58.29 -4.36
N VAL A 386 35.39 57.30 -4.99
CA VAL A 386 36.76 57.41 -5.52
C VAL A 386 36.85 58.52 -6.57
N LEU A 387 35.84 58.66 -7.43
CA LEU A 387 35.78 59.76 -8.39
C LEU A 387 35.56 61.12 -7.70
N ARG A 388 34.72 61.19 -6.65
CA ARG A 388 34.49 62.38 -5.84
C ARG A 388 35.77 62.81 -5.13
N LEU A 389 36.42 61.88 -4.43
CA LEU A 389 37.69 62.09 -3.75
C LEU A 389 38.80 62.48 -4.73
N ARG A 390 38.87 61.86 -5.92
CA ARG A 390 39.82 62.26 -6.97
C ARG A 390 39.55 63.66 -7.49
N LYS A 391 38.29 64.08 -7.60
CA LYS A 391 37.94 65.47 -7.96
C LYS A 391 38.32 66.45 -6.85
N LEU A 392 38.11 66.10 -5.58
CA LEU A 392 38.54 66.92 -4.44
C LEU A 392 40.07 67.03 -4.35
N VAL A 393 40.80 65.94 -4.57
CA VAL A 393 42.27 65.90 -4.59
C VAL A 393 42.85 66.52 -5.87
N GLY A 394 42.12 66.47 -6.99
CA GLY A 394 42.49 67.13 -8.25
C GLY A 394 42.10 68.60 -8.32
N ALA A 395 41.18 69.06 -7.48
CA ALA A 395 40.79 70.47 -7.32
C ALA A 395 41.56 71.18 -6.19
N GLY A 396 42.31 70.44 -5.37
CA GLY A 396 43.36 70.99 -4.53
C GLY A 396 44.71 70.71 -5.16
N ASP A 397 45.36 71.71 -5.74
CA ASP A 397 46.72 71.62 -6.28
C ASP A 397 47.67 70.88 -5.31
N PRO A 398 48.21 69.70 -5.67
CA PRO A 398 49.27 69.05 -4.92
C PRO A 398 50.64 69.40 -5.51
N TRP A 399 50.79 70.56 -6.14
CA TRP A 399 52.10 71.08 -6.56
C TRP A 399 52.63 72.08 -5.53
N LYS A 400 52.56 71.77 -4.24
CA LYS A 400 53.30 72.53 -3.22
C LYS A 400 53.50 71.82 -1.88
N VAL A 401 53.76 70.51 -1.86
CA VAL A 401 54.45 69.89 -0.72
C VAL A 401 55.44 68.87 -1.26
N GLY A 402 56.72 69.10 -0.95
CA GLY A 402 57.85 68.36 -1.50
C GLY A 402 57.78 66.87 -1.23
N PHE A 403 58.37 66.12 -2.16
CA PHE A 403 58.81 64.75 -1.94
C PHE A 403 59.56 64.62 -0.61
N PRO A 404 59.28 63.55 0.14
CA PRO A 404 60.39 62.69 0.54
C PRO A 404 60.13 61.25 0.12
N THR A 405 61.11 60.73 -0.61
CA THR A 405 61.58 59.34 -0.71
C THR A 405 60.71 58.22 -0.15
N ALA A 406 60.41 57.28 -1.05
CA ALA A 406 59.87 55.96 -0.82
C ALA A 406 60.51 55.22 0.38
N ALA A 407 59.69 54.82 1.34
CA ALA A 407 60.01 53.77 2.30
C ALA A 407 59.19 52.52 1.94
N LYS A 408 59.89 51.43 1.60
CA LYS A 408 59.32 50.09 1.40
C LYS A 408 58.67 49.60 2.70
N PRO A 409 57.50 48.95 2.69
CA PRO A 409 57.02 48.25 3.86
C PRO A 409 57.77 46.92 4.01
N GLN A 410 58.45 46.74 5.14
CA GLN A 410 59.00 45.46 5.57
C GLN A 410 57.85 44.48 5.82
N HIS A 411 57.89 43.32 5.15
CA HIS A 411 57.03 42.19 5.47
C HIS A 411 57.45 41.57 6.80
N SER A 412 56.67 41.79 7.86
CA SER A 412 56.72 40.94 9.06
C SER A 412 55.90 39.68 8.80
N ARG A 413 56.59 38.58 8.48
CA ARG A 413 56.06 37.22 8.59
C ARG A 413 55.75 36.95 10.06
N THR A 414 54.49 36.78 10.41
CA THR A 414 54.09 36.13 11.65
C THR A 414 53.59 34.73 11.33
N HIS A 415 54.43 33.75 11.64
CA HIS A 415 54.02 32.38 11.94
C HIS A 415 52.95 32.40 13.04
N SER A 416 51.91 31.59 12.88
CA SER A 416 51.20 31.01 14.01
C SER A 416 50.84 29.57 13.69
N ARG A 417 50.96 28.77 14.75
CA ARG A 417 50.84 27.31 14.87
C ARG A 417 49.48 26.76 14.46
#